data_AF-A0A1V5DH77-F1
#
_entry.id   AF-A0A1V5DH77-F1
#
_cell.length_a   1.000
_cell.length_b   1.000
_cell.length_c   1.000
_cell.angle_alpha   90.00
_cell.angle_beta   90.00
_cell.angle_gamma   90.00
#
_symmetry.space_group_name_H-M   'P 1'
#
loop_
_entity.id
_entity.type
_entity.pdbx_description
1 polymer ?
#
loop_
_entity_poly.entity_id
_entity_poly.type
_entity_poly.pdbx_seq_one_letter_code
_entity_poly.pdbx_strand_id
1 'polypeptide(L)'
;MARQVSEGGLELVKKYEGLRTEAYRCPAGVWTIGYGHTQGVKPGMKVTAEEAEELLGRDLAQAGGQVERLVRVALTDNQFSALASFVFNAGAGSLQSSTLLRRLNAGDYDAVPSELAKWVKATDPRTGKKVTLAGLVRRRAAEGELWLTTDGDDPFLNSPDMPQNVQADEGQVVYAVTARSGLKLREGPGMDFEVLQVVPYNTKVFVVKEKEGWVAVDLQGDGAVDGWMSRDFLSPLPG
;
A
#
# COMPACT_ATOMS: atom_id res chain seq x y z
N MET A 1 -1.63 24.69 8.96
CA MET A 1 -1.94 23.75 10.06
C MET A 1 -0.80 22.75 10.13
N ALA A 2 -0.41 22.30 11.33
CA ALA A 2 0.61 21.26 11.45
C ALA A 2 0.07 19.96 10.83
N ARG A 3 0.88 19.28 10.01
CA ARG A 3 0.48 18.03 9.38
C ARG A 3 0.32 16.94 10.43
N GLN A 4 -0.76 16.17 10.36
CA GLN A 4 -1.00 15.06 11.28
C GLN A 4 -0.44 13.76 10.71
N VAL A 5 -0.01 12.87 11.61
CA VAL A 5 0.38 11.51 11.24
C VAL A 5 -0.90 10.72 10.91
N SER A 6 -0.88 9.99 9.79
CA SER A 6 -2.00 9.16 9.35
C SER A 6 -2.27 8.02 10.33
N GLU A 7 -3.49 7.47 10.29
CA GLU A 7 -3.86 6.30 11.11
C GLU A 7 -2.92 5.11 10.85
N GLY A 8 -2.52 4.90 9.59
CA GLY A 8 -1.54 3.88 9.22
C GLY A 8 -0.16 4.11 9.86
N GLY A 9 0.28 5.37 9.97
CA GLY A 9 1.49 5.73 10.70
C GLY A 9 1.40 5.47 12.20
N LEU A 10 0.27 5.81 12.81
CA LEU A 10 0.01 5.57 14.23
C LEU A 10 0.04 4.07 14.55
N GLU A 11 -0.70 3.26 13.80
CA GLU A 11 -0.78 1.80 13.98
C GLU A 11 0.57 1.11 13.73
N LEU A 12 1.35 1.59 12.76
CA LEU A 12 2.72 1.12 12.54
C LEU A 12 3.56 1.29 13.81
N VAL A 13 3.54 2.47 14.44
CA VAL A 13 4.33 2.74 15.64
C VAL A 13 3.83 1.91 16.83
N LYS A 14 2.51 1.83 17.04
CA LYS A 14 1.92 0.97 18.08
C LYS A 14 2.41 -0.49 17.98
N LYS A 15 2.42 -1.04 16.75
CA LYS A 15 2.85 -2.41 16.48
C LYS A 15 4.31 -2.68 16.85
N TYR A 16 5.20 -1.70 16.64
CA TYR A 16 6.64 -1.89 16.88
C TYR A 16 7.10 -1.52 18.30
N GLU A 17 6.43 -0.58 18.97
CA GLU A 17 6.76 -0.19 20.35
C GLU A 17 6.14 -1.13 21.38
N GLY A 18 4.88 -1.53 21.15
CA GLY A 18 4.09 -2.29 22.11
C GLY A 18 3.63 -1.45 23.31
N LEU A 19 2.46 -1.78 23.87
CA LEU A 19 1.87 -1.03 24.99
C LEU A 19 2.42 -1.51 26.34
N ARG A 20 2.82 -0.55 27.18
CA ARG A 20 3.13 -0.77 28.61
C ARG A 20 2.34 0.23 29.47
N THR A 21 1.29 -0.25 30.13
CA THR A 21 0.40 0.59 30.97
C THR A 21 0.99 0.98 32.32
N GLU A 22 2.12 0.41 32.71
CA GLU A 22 2.83 0.74 33.95
C GLU A 22 4.25 1.23 33.64
N ALA A 23 4.70 2.24 34.38
CA ALA A 23 6.04 2.79 34.21
C ALA A 23 7.13 1.75 34.49
N TYR A 24 8.05 1.58 33.55
CA TYR A 24 9.17 0.66 33.64
C TYR A 24 10.51 1.35 33.34
N ARG A 25 11.63 0.74 33.72
CA ARG A 25 12.96 1.19 33.32
C ARG A 25 13.37 0.49 32.04
N CYS A 26 13.66 1.26 30.99
CA CYS A 26 14.25 0.70 29.77
C CYS A 26 15.71 0.26 30.01
N PRO A 27 16.36 -0.48 29.08
CA PRO A 27 17.76 -0.89 29.22
C PRO A 27 18.74 0.28 29.38
N ALA A 28 18.40 1.48 28.91
CA ALA A 28 19.17 2.70 29.11
C ALA A 28 18.95 3.34 30.50
N GLY A 29 18.13 2.70 31.34
CA GLY A 29 17.83 3.17 32.69
C GLY A 29 16.93 4.40 32.71
N VAL A 30 16.13 4.69 31.68
CA VAL A 30 15.16 5.81 31.66
C VAL A 30 13.76 5.29 32.03
N TRP A 31 12.98 6.07 32.76
CA TRP A 31 11.57 5.73 33.04
C TRP A 31 10.74 5.90 31.78
N THR A 32 9.96 4.87 31.44
CA THR A 32 9.21 4.77 30.18
C THR A 32 7.81 4.23 30.46
N ILE A 33 6.80 4.73 29.75
CA ILE A 33 5.40 4.28 29.85
C ILE A 33 4.70 4.36 28.49
N GLY A 34 3.56 3.70 28.32
CA GLY A 34 2.79 3.67 27.08
C GLY A 34 3.59 3.03 25.95
N TYR A 35 3.63 3.72 24.81
CA TYR A 35 4.37 3.33 23.59
C TYR A 35 5.77 3.96 23.53
N GLY A 36 6.55 3.86 24.61
CA GLY A 36 7.91 4.41 24.64
C GLY A 36 8.04 5.87 25.12
N HIS A 37 6.96 6.44 25.68
CA HIS A 37 6.96 7.80 26.23
C HIS A 37 7.89 7.91 27.45
N THR A 38 8.72 8.95 27.52
CA THR A 38 9.72 9.14 28.60
C THR A 38 9.61 10.48 29.32
N GLN A 39 8.97 11.48 28.72
CA GLN A 39 8.95 12.83 29.28
C GLN A 39 8.08 12.88 30.54
N GLY A 40 8.67 13.31 31.66
CA GLY A 40 7.92 13.46 32.92
C GLY A 40 7.50 12.15 33.59
N VAL A 41 7.92 11.00 33.08
CA VAL A 41 7.57 9.68 33.64
C VAL A 41 8.31 9.44 34.96
N LYS A 42 7.57 8.98 35.97
CA LYS A 42 8.05 8.71 37.33
C LYS A 42 7.70 7.27 37.74
N PRO A 43 8.46 6.69 38.69
CA PRO A 43 8.14 5.37 39.24
C PRO A 43 6.71 5.33 39.78
N GLY A 44 5.98 4.25 39.48
CA GLY A 44 4.61 4.03 39.98
C GLY A 44 3.51 4.69 39.17
N MET A 45 3.83 5.46 38.11
CA MET A 45 2.82 5.94 37.18
C MET A 45 2.16 4.78 36.43
N LYS A 46 0.85 4.91 36.20
CA LYS A 46 0.05 4.02 35.36
C LYS A 46 -0.75 4.87 34.39
N VAL A 47 -1.03 4.31 33.22
CA VAL A 47 -1.87 4.90 32.19
C VAL A 47 -2.84 3.86 31.65
N THR A 48 -4.02 4.28 31.21
CA THR A 48 -4.90 3.43 30.40
C THR A 48 -4.35 3.27 28.98
N ALA A 49 -4.97 2.38 28.19
CA ALA A 49 -4.60 2.25 26.78
C ALA A 49 -4.87 3.56 26.03
N GLU A 50 -6.01 4.19 26.30
CA GLU A 50 -6.45 5.45 25.68
C GLU A 50 -5.49 6.60 26.04
N GLU A 51 -5.09 6.72 27.31
CA GLU A 51 -4.10 7.70 27.74
C GLU A 51 -2.72 7.48 27.08
N ALA A 52 -2.32 6.21 26.90
CA ALA A 52 -1.09 5.88 26.19
C ALA A 52 -1.16 6.25 24.70
N GLU A 53 -2.32 6.11 24.06
CA GLU A 53 -2.55 6.55 22.68
C GLU A 53 -2.50 8.07 22.54
N GLU A 54 -3.05 8.82 23.50
CA GLU A 54 -2.93 10.27 23.52
C GLU A 54 -1.47 10.72 23.66
N LEU A 55 -0.70 10.07 24.54
CA LEU A 55 0.74 10.33 24.68
C LEU A 55 1.48 10.05 23.38
N LEU A 56 1.19 8.91 22.74
CA LEU A 56 1.77 8.56 21.45
C LEU A 56 1.44 9.59 20.37
N GLY A 57 0.19 10.08 20.31
CA GLY A 57 -0.20 11.12 19.37
C GLY A 57 0.59 12.42 19.56
N ARG A 58 0.83 12.83 20.82
CA ARG A 58 1.66 14.01 21.14
C ARG A 58 3.12 13.79 20.75
N ASP A 59 3.69 12.64 21.07
CA ASP A 59 5.09 12.32 20.73
C ASP A 59 5.30 12.25 19.21
N LEU A 60 4.33 11.68 18.48
CA LEU A 60 4.37 11.64 17.01
C LEU A 60 4.15 13.01 16.38
N ALA A 61 3.32 13.87 16.95
CA ALA A 61 3.21 15.26 16.51
C ALA A 61 4.55 16.01 16.69
N GLN A 62 5.28 15.75 17.78
CA GLN A 62 6.61 16.32 18.00
C GLN A 62 7.63 15.79 16.97
N ALA A 63 7.62 14.48 16.69
CA ALA A 63 8.45 13.86 15.66
C ALA A 63 8.11 14.43 14.26
N GLY A 64 6.82 14.57 13.95
CA GLY A 64 6.32 15.19 12.73
C GLY A 64 6.82 16.63 12.56
N GLY A 65 6.74 17.46 13.61
CA GLY A 65 7.29 18.82 13.59
C GLY A 65 8.82 18.87 13.45
N GLN A 66 9.55 17.79 13.74
CA GLN A 66 10.97 17.67 13.39
C GLN A 66 11.16 17.32 11.91
N VAL A 67 10.32 16.44 11.35
CA VAL A 67 10.31 16.13 9.91
C VAL A 67 10.02 17.37 9.08
N GLU A 68 8.97 18.15 9.42
CA GLU A 68 8.60 19.38 8.71
C GLU A 68 9.73 20.41 8.68
N ARG A 69 10.56 20.47 9.73
CA ARG A 69 11.71 21.39 9.78
C ARG A 69 12.89 20.94 8.92
N LEU A 70 13.02 19.64 8.67
CA LEU A 70 14.16 19.04 7.98
C LEU A 70 13.90 18.82 6.50
N VAL A 71 12.67 18.43 6.15
CA VAL A 71 12.26 18.13 4.77
C VAL A 71 11.86 19.43 4.07
N ARG A 72 12.36 19.62 2.85
CA ARG A 72 12.18 20.84 2.05
C ARG A 72 11.30 20.63 0.82
N VAL A 73 10.93 19.39 0.54
CA VAL A 73 10.08 18.99 -0.59
C VAL A 73 8.69 18.62 -0.10
N ALA A 74 7.69 18.67 -0.99
CA ALA A 74 6.34 18.28 -0.64
C ALA A 74 6.30 16.78 -0.35
N LEU A 75 5.60 16.37 0.70
CA LEU A 75 5.35 14.96 1.01
C LEU A 75 3.87 14.68 0.87
N THR A 76 3.51 13.41 0.73
CA THR A 76 2.15 12.95 1.03
C THR A 76 2.00 12.69 2.55
N ASP A 77 0.80 12.41 3.05
CA ASP A 77 0.54 12.16 4.48
C ASP A 77 1.18 10.84 4.94
N ASN A 78 1.12 9.79 4.13
CA ASN A 78 1.81 8.52 4.39
C ASN A 78 3.33 8.65 4.35
N GLN A 79 3.87 9.40 3.38
CA GLN A 79 5.31 9.69 3.33
C GLN A 79 5.78 10.45 4.57
N PHE A 80 5.02 11.47 4.97
CA PHE A 80 5.25 12.21 6.21
C PHE A 80 5.20 11.29 7.43
N SER A 81 4.20 10.42 7.51
CA SER A 81 3.97 9.49 8.61
C SER A 81 5.08 8.42 8.73
N ALA A 82 5.58 7.92 7.61
CA ALA A 82 6.72 7.02 7.57
C ALA A 82 7.99 7.67 8.14
N LEU A 83 8.25 8.93 7.78
CA LEU A 83 9.37 9.69 8.35
C LEU A 83 9.16 10.05 9.81
N ALA A 84 7.92 10.34 10.23
CA ALA A 84 7.60 10.58 11.64
C ALA A 84 7.87 9.33 12.49
N SER A 85 7.48 8.13 12.02
CA SER A 85 7.85 6.86 12.67
C SER A 85 9.37 6.67 12.70
N PHE A 86 10.06 7.00 11.61
CA PHE A 86 11.52 6.91 11.56
C PHE A 86 12.17 7.80 12.62
N VAL A 87 11.75 9.06 12.70
CA VAL A 87 12.24 10.04 13.68
C VAL A 87 11.90 9.63 15.10
N PHE A 88 10.70 9.09 15.33
CA PHE A 88 10.31 8.56 16.64
C PHE A 88 11.28 7.48 17.12
N ASN A 89 11.69 6.56 16.24
CA ASN A 89 12.60 5.47 16.61
C ASN A 89 14.09 5.83 16.63
N ALA A 90 14.56 6.57 15.61
CA ALA A 90 15.98 6.81 15.39
C ALA A 90 16.42 8.23 15.83
N GLY A 91 15.47 9.09 16.15
CA GLY A 91 15.69 10.50 16.49
C GLY A 91 15.90 11.41 15.27
N ALA A 92 15.55 12.68 15.41
CA ALA A 92 15.70 13.67 14.35
C ALA A 92 17.15 13.91 13.92
N GLY A 93 18.13 13.79 14.83
CA GLY A 93 19.55 13.93 14.48
C GLY A 93 20.02 12.87 13.48
N SER A 94 19.47 11.65 13.58
CA SER A 94 19.72 10.57 12.62
C SER A 94 19.16 10.91 11.24
N LEU A 95 17.94 11.45 11.17
CA LEU A 95 17.36 11.92 9.90
C LEU A 95 18.17 13.08 9.32
N GLN A 96 18.49 14.09 10.13
CA GLN A 96 19.20 15.30 9.72
C GLN A 96 20.56 15.02 9.05
N SER A 97 21.30 14.03 9.56
CA SER A 97 22.62 13.66 9.04
C SER A 97 22.59 12.57 7.96
N SER A 98 21.41 12.08 7.60
CA SER A 98 21.26 10.92 6.71
C SER A 98 21.44 11.24 5.23
N THR A 99 21.94 10.25 4.47
CA THR A 99 21.85 10.27 3.00
C THR A 99 20.40 10.25 2.53
N LEU A 100 19.49 9.63 3.30
CA LEU A 100 18.05 9.65 3.07
C LEU A 100 17.53 11.09 2.90
N LEU A 101 17.72 11.93 3.91
CA LEU A 101 17.23 13.31 3.88
C LEU A 101 17.87 14.12 2.74
N ARG A 102 19.16 13.91 2.49
CA ARG A 102 19.87 14.58 1.39
C ARG A 102 19.26 14.24 0.02
N ARG A 103 18.98 12.96 -0.24
CA ARG A 103 18.37 12.50 -1.49
C ARG A 103 16.92 12.96 -1.62
N LEU A 104 16.14 12.82 -0.55
CA LEU A 104 14.76 13.30 -0.51
C LEU A 104 14.67 14.80 -0.79
N ASN A 105 15.49 15.62 -0.13
CA ASN A 105 15.50 17.07 -0.36
C ASN A 105 16.04 17.48 -1.75
N ALA A 106 16.64 16.55 -2.49
CA ALA A 106 17.01 16.72 -3.90
C ALA A 106 15.90 16.25 -4.86
N GLY A 107 14.74 15.84 -4.35
CA GLY A 107 13.61 15.35 -5.15
C GLY A 107 13.66 13.86 -5.50
N ASP A 108 14.59 13.11 -4.91
CA ASP A 108 14.73 11.66 -5.16
C ASP A 108 13.88 10.88 -4.13
N TYR A 109 12.57 10.80 -4.39
CA TYR A 109 11.59 10.12 -3.52
C TYR A 109 11.78 8.60 -3.53
N ASP A 110 12.09 8.03 -4.69
CA ASP A 110 12.26 6.58 -4.88
C ASP A 110 13.45 6.01 -4.08
N ALA A 111 14.42 6.87 -3.76
CA ALA A 111 15.51 6.52 -2.87
C ALA A 111 15.07 6.11 -1.47
N VAL A 112 14.01 6.72 -0.94
CA VAL A 112 13.73 6.74 0.49
C VAL A 112 13.57 5.34 1.09
N PRO A 113 12.79 4.40 0.51
CA PRO A 113 12.71 3.04 1.05
C PRO A 113 14.06 2.33 1.14
N SER A 114 14.89 2.48 0.10
CA SER A 114 16.23 1.87 0.08
C SER A 114 17.19 2.50 1.11
N GLU A 115 17.03 3.79 1.40
CA GLU A 115 17.81 4.48 2.43
C GLU A 115 17.31 4.14 3.83
N LEU A 116 16.00 3.96 4.05
CA LEU A 116 15.43 3.46 5.30
C LEU A 116 15.98 2.07 5.65
N ALA A 117 16.07 1.18 4.66
CA ALA A 117 16.59 -0.18 4.84
C ALA A 117 18.04 -0.25 5.34
N LYS A 118 18.81 0.85 5.27
CA LYS A 118 20.18 0.93 5.83
C LYS A 118 20.17 1.11 7.35
N TRP A 119 19.07 1.57 7.94
CA TRP A 119 18.91 1.87 9.37
C TRP A 119 18.43 0.66 10.18
N VAL A 120 19.17 -0.45 10.04
CA VAL A 120 18.83 -1.74 10.64
C VAL A 120 19.89 -2.26 11.63
N LYS A 121 20.94 -1.46 11.85
CA LYS A 121 22.08 -1.86 12.69
C LYS A 121 22.06 -1.13 14.03
N ALA A 122 22.35 -1.86 15.10
CA ALA A 122 22.63 -1.30 16.42
C ALA A 122 24.03 -1.74 16.88
N THR A 123 24.66 -0.95 17.74
CA THR A 123 25.92 -1.33 18.37
C THR A 123 25.64 -2.32 19.49
N ASP A 124 26.22 -3.51 19.41
CA ASP A 124 26.17 -4.49 20.49
C ASP A 124 27.03 -3.98 21.67
N PRO A 125 26.43 -3.77 22.86
CA PRO A 125 27.15 -3.23 24.02
C PRO A 125 28.23 -4.17 24.55
N ARG A 126 28.18 -5.48 24.23
CA ARG A 126 29.18 -6.47 24.66
C ARG A 126 30.39 -6.50 23.74
N THR A 127 30.17 -6.34 22.43
CA THR A 127 31.22 -6.52 21.42
C THR A 127 31.68 -5.20 20.77
N GLY A 128 30.92 -4.11 20.94
CA GLY A 128 31.15 -2.83 20.28
C GLY A 128 30.91 -2.85 18.77
N LYS A 129 30.49 -3.99 18.20
CA LYS A 129 30.27 -4.16 16.75
C LYS A 129 28.85 -3.80 16.37
N LYS A 130 28.68 -3.26 15.16
CA LYS A 130 27.35 -3.04 14.58
C LYS A 130 26.76 -4.38 14.13
N VAL A 131 25.63 -4.76 14.72
CA VAL A 131 24.88 -5.96 14.37
C VAL A 131 23.55 -5.58 13.75
N THR A 132 23.10 -6.33 12.75
CA THR A 132 21.78 -6.14 12.15
C THR A 132 20.72 -6.72 13.07
N LEU A 133 19.70 -5.92 13.40
CA LEU A 133 18.58 -6.35 14.24
C LEU A 133 17.37 -6.69 13.36
N ALA A 134 16.90 -7.94 13.43
CA ALA A 134 15.73 -8.38 12.66
C ALA A 134 14.47 -7.54 12.93
N GLY A 135 14.31 -7.02 14.15
CA GLY A 135 13.24 -6.10 14.50
C GLY A 135 13.30 -4.79 13.70
N LEU A 136 14.49 -4.21 13.56
CA LEU A 136 14.68 -2.99 12.76
C LEU A 136 14.50 -3.27 11.28
N VAL A 137 14.95 -4.42 10.76
CA VAL A 137 14.70 -4.80 9.35
C VAL A 137 13.21 -4.78 9.04
N ARG A 138 12.38 -5.43 9.86
CA ARG A 138 10.93 -5.44 9.67
C ARG A 138 10.32 -4.04 9.80
N ARG A 139 10.76 -3.25 10.77
CA ARG A 139 10.30 -1.87 10.95
C ARG A 139 10.59 -0.99 9.74
N ARG A 140 11.82 -1.02 9.22
CA ARG A 140 12.21 -0.20 8.06
C ARG A 140 11.51 -0.65 6.78
N ALA A 141 11.24 -1.96 6.63
CA ALA A 141 10.41 -2.46 5.55
C ALA A 141 8.99 -1.90 5.62
N ALA A 142 8.33 -2.00 6.78
CA ALA A 142 6.97 -1.48 6.96
C ALA A 142 6.86 0.05 6.78
N GLU A 143 7.87 0.81 7.20
CA GLU A 143 7.91 2.27 6.93
C GLU A 143 8.12 2.56 5.44
N GLY A 144 8.93 1.75 4.75
CA GLY A 144 9.09 1.85 3.30
C GLY A 144 7.82 1.47 2.54
N GLU A 145 7.08 0.46 3.01
CA GLU A 145 5.75 0.11 2.48
C GLU A 145 4.78 1.27 2.69
N LEU A 146 4.70 1.82 3.90
CA LEU A 146 3.85 2.99 4.19
C LEU A 146 4.22 4.17 3.28
N TRP A 147 5.50 4.44 3.07
CA TRP A 147 5.98 5.51 2.16
C TRP A 147 5.48 5.35 0.72
N LEU A 148 5.36 4.12 0.24
CA LEU A 148 4.90 3.79 -1.11
C LEU A 148 3.38 3.72 -1.23
N THR A 149 2.66 3.62 -0.12
CA THR A 149 1.21 3.62 -0.10
C THR A 149 0.68 5.02 -0.40
N THR A 150 -0.10 5.12 -1.47
CA THR A 150 -0.76 6.36 -1.86
C THR A 150 -1.78 6.75 -0.79
N ASP A 151 -1.73 8.01 -0.36
CA ASP A 151 -2.86 8.58 0.35
C ASP A 151 -4.03 8.64 -0.63
N GLY A 152 -5.27 8.39 -0.19
CA GLY A 152 -6.45 8.37 -1.08
C GLY A 152 -6.68 9.64 -1.91
N ASP A 153 -5.90 10.70 -1.63
CA ASP A 153 -5.83 11.97 -2.34
C ASP A 153 -4.51 12.15 -3.14
N ASP A 154 -4.06 11.13 -3.88
CA ASP A 154 -2.99 11.32 -4.87
C ASP A 154 -3.57 12.04 -6.12
N PRO A 155 -3.23 13.31 -6.38
CA PRO A 155 -3.78 14.05 -7.52
C PRO A 155 -3.35 13.48 -8.87
N PHE A 156 -2.27 12.68 -8.93
CA PHE A 156 -1.78 12.02 -10.13
C PHE A 156 -2.58 10.74 -10.43
N LEU A 157 -2.94 9.96 -9.41
CA LEU A 157 -3.85 8.81 -9.56
C LEU A 157 -5.32 9.22 -9.74
N ASN A 158 -5.70 10.35 -9.16
CA ASN A 158 -7.03 10.94 -9.27
C ASN A 158 -7.18 11.87 -10.49
N SER A 159 -6.13 12.00 -11.32
CA SER A 159 -6.20 12.76 -12.57
C SER A 159 -6.95 11.96 -13.65
N PRO A 160 -7.95 12.56 -14.34
CA PRO A 160 -8.58 11.92 -15.49
C PRO A 160 -7.62 11.76 -16.68
N ASP A 161 -6.45 12.40 -16.65
CA ASP A 161 -5.40 12.37 -17.69
C ASP A 161 -4.30 11.33 -17.40
N MET A 162 -4.63 10.13 -16.91
CA MET A 162 -3.68 9.02 -16.92
C MET A 162 -3.54 8.43 -18.34
N PRO A 163 -2.35 8.45 -18.98
CA PRO A 163 -2.17 7.89 -20.31
C PRO A 163 -2.23 6.35 -20.36
N GLN A 164 -2.35 5.65 -19.22
CA GLN A 164 -2.72 4.23 -19.18
C GLN A 164 -3.61 3.93 -17.97
N ASN A 165 -4.92 4.11 -18.16
CA ASN A 165 -5.94 3.50 -17.31
C ASN A 165 -5.96 1.99 -17.57
N VAL A 166 -5.36 1.18 -16.69
CA VAL A 166 -5.66 -0.25 -16.65
C VAL A 166 -6.95 -0.37 -15.84
N GLN A 167 -8.08 -0.40 -16.53
CA GLN A 167 -9.32 -0.89 -15.94
C GLN A 167 -9.02 -2.31 -15.47
N ALA A 168 -9.03 -2.55 -14.15
CA ALA A 168 -9.15 -3.91 -13.66
C ALA A 168 -10.37 -4.50 -14.36
N ASP A 169 -10.22 -5.65 -15.03
CA ASP A 169 -11.34 -6.36 -15.66
C ASP A 169 -12.41 -6.61 -14.60
N GLU A 170 -13.38 -5.70 -14.52
CA GLU A 170 -14.58 -5.87 -13.73
C GLU A 170 -15.36 -7.00 -14.39
N GLY A 171 -15.08 -8.22 -13.91
CA GLY A 171 -15.91 -9.40 -14.11
C GLY A 171 -16.30 -9.68 -15.56
N GLN A 172 -15.33 -9.96 -16.43
CA GLN A 172 -15.65 -10.65 -17.68
C GLN A 172 -16.29 -11.99 -17.32
N VAL A 173 -17.61 -12.08 -17.51
CA VAL A 173 -18.35 -13.31 -17.27
C VAL A 173 -17.91 -14.30 -18.34
N VAL A 174 -17.24 -15.36 -17.90
CA VAL A 174 -16.74 -16.41 -18.79
C VAL A 174 -17.90 -17.35 -19.12
N TYR A 175 -18.14 -17.59 -20.40
CA TYR A 175 -19.11 -18.56 -20.89
C TYR A 175 -18.41 -19.72 -21.58
N ALA A 176 -19.07 -20.88 -21.61
CA ALA A 176 -18.66 -22.03 -22.41
C ALA A 176 -19.66 -22.26 -23.55
N VAL A 177 -19.13 -22.58 -24.74
CA VAL A 177 -19.93 -22.98 -25.90
C VAL A 177 -20.58 -24.34 -25.66
N THR A 178 -21.91 -24.41 -25.71
CA THR A 178 -22.67 -25.64 -25.45
C THR A 178 -23.09 -26.38 -26.73
N ALA A 179 -22.89 -25.78 -27.90
CA ALA A 179 -23.18 -26.40 -29.19
C ALA A 179 -22.19 -27.54 -29.51
N ARG A 180 -22.65 -28.80 -29.54
CA ARG A 180 -21.81 -30.00 -29.76
C ARG A 180 -21.05 -29.98 -31.09
N SER A 181 -21.63 -29.39 -32.14
CA SER A 181 -21.03 -29.25 -33.46
C SER A 181 -20.14 -28.01 -33.61
N GLY A 182 -19.91 -27.28 -32.52
CA GLY A 182 -19.37 -25.93 -32.54
C GLY A 182 -20.40 -24.86 -32.86
N LEU A 183 -20.12 -23.64 -32.45
CA LEU A 183 -20.98 -22.48 -32.60
C LEU A 183 -20.35 -21.46 -33.56
N LYS A 184 -21.14 -20.93 -34.48
CA LYS A 184 -20.66 -19.96 -35.48
C LYS A 184 -20.40 -18.60 -34.84
N LEU A 185 -19.19 -18.09 -35.03
CA LEU A 185 -18.81 -16.70 -34.79
C LEU A 185 -19.09 -15.90 -36.06
N ARG A 186 -19.78 -14.78 -35.93
CA ARG A 186 -20.22 -13.94 -37.06
C ARG A 186 -19.74 -12.51 -36.91
N GLU A 187 -19.72 -11.76 -38.01
CA GLU A 187 -19.34 -10.33 -37.98
C GLU A 187 -20.34 -9.46 -37.22
N GLY A 188 -21.62 -9.86 -37.15
CA GLY A 188 -22.68 -9.06 -36.53
C GLY A 188 -23.77 -9.88 -35.85
N PRO A 189 -24.64 -9.21 -35.07
CA PRO A 189 -25.72 -9.85 -34.31
C PRO A 189 -26.88 -10.22 -35.24
N GLY A 190 -26.84 -11.42 -35.81
CA GLY A 190 -27.90 -11.91 -36.68
C GLY A 190 -27.46 -13.04 -37.59
N MET A 191 -28.44 -13.71 -38.21
CA MET A 191 -28.17 -14.82 -39.14
C MET A 191 -27.70 -14.34 -40.53
N ASP A 192 -27.97 -13.08 -40.86
CA ASP A 192 -27.65 -12.46 -42.17
C ASP A 192 -26.18 -12.02 -42.28
N PHE A 193 -25.45 -12.01 -41.16
CA PHE A 193 -24.03 -11.64 -41.12
C PHE A 193 -23.13 -12.80 -41.49
N GLU A 194 -21.98 -12.49 -42.11
CA GLU A 194 -20.99 -13.50 -42.53
C GLU A 194 -20.46 -14.30 -41.33
N VAL A 195 -20.16 -15.58 -41.57
CA VAL A 195 -19.58 -16.48 -40.56
C VAL A 195 -18.06 -16.38 -40.67
N LEU A 196 -17.44 -15.85 -39.62
CA LEU A 196 -15.99 -15.71 -39.52
C LEU A 196 -15.32 -17.04 -39.23
N GLN A 197 -15.84 -17.80 -38.27
CA GLN A 197 -15.32 -19.11 -37.88
C GLN A 197 -16.35 -19.95 -37.12
N VAL A 198 -16.05 -21.22 -36.88
CA VAL A 198 -16.82 -22.10 -36.00
C VAL A 198 -15.99 -22.40 -34.76
N VAL A 199 -16.48 -21.96 -33.61
CA VAL A 199 -15.83 -22.14 -32.31
C VAL A 199 -16.24 -23.49 -31.72
N PRO A 200 -15.30 -24.36 -31.29
CA PRO A 200 -15.60 -25.69 -30.78
C PRO A 200 -16.48 -25.73 -29.51
N TYR A 201 -17.07 -26.89 -29.26
CA TYR A 201 -17.76 -27.19 -28.00
C TYR A 201 -16.83 -27.02 -26.80
N ASN A 202 -17.37 -26.48 -25.70
CA ASN A 202 -16.68 -26.24 -24.42
C ASN A 202 -15.52 -25.22 -24.50
N THR A 203 -15.38 -24.49 -25.61
CA THR A 203 -14.48 -23.34 -25.68
C THR A 203 -14.98 -22.25 -24.76
N LYS A 204 -14.06 -21.70 -23.95
CA LYS A 204 -14.32 -20.55 -23.09
C LYS A 204 -14.30 -19.28 -23.93
N VAL A 205 -15.29 -18.43 -23.71
CA VAL A 205 -15.42 -17.14 -24.38
C VAL A 205 -15.77 -16.08 -23.35
N PHE A 206 -15.25 -14.88 -23.55
CA PHE A 206 -15.53 -13.73 -22.71
C PHE A 206 -16.64 -12.91 -23.35
N VAL A 207 -17.73 -12.69 -22.62
CA VAL A 207 -18.86 -11.91 -23.15
C VAL A 207 -18.62 -10.44 -22.87
N VAL A 208 -18.56 -9.65 -23.94
CA VAL A 208 -18.30 -8.20 -23.87
C VAL A 208 -19.60 -7.40 -23.84
N LYS A 209 -20.60 -7.79 -24.65
CA LYS A 209 -21.92 -7.13 -24.71
C LYS A 209 -22.98 -8.03 -25.31
N GLU A 210 -24.25 -7.78 -25.01
CA GLU A 210 -25.40 -8.51 -25.57
C GLU A 210 -26.31 -7.56 -26.37
N LYS A 211 -26.84 -8.06 -27.50
CA LYS A 211 -27.84 -7.36 -28.31
C LYS A 211 -28.77 -8.39 -28.96
N GLU A 212 -30.06 -8.29 -28.66
CA GLU A 212 -31.13 -9.03 -29.34
C GLU A 212 -30.91 -10.55 -29.42
N GLY A 213 -30.46 -11.18 -28.32
CA GLY A 213 -30.20 -12.63 -28.26
C GLY A 213 -28.84 -13.07 -28.85
N TRP A 214 -28.01 -12.12 -29.26
CA TRP A 214 -26.62 -12.34 -29.68
C TRP A 214 -25.67 -11.70 -28.69
N VAL A 215 -24.54 -12.35 -28.44
CA VAL A 215 -23.46 -11.80 -27.64
C VAL A 215 -22.25 -11.50 -28.50
N ALA A 216 -21.64 -10.35 -28.29
CA ALA A 216 -20.32 -10.05 -28.79
C ALA A 216 -19.31 -10.70 -27.84
N VAL A 217 -18.43 -11.51 -28.42
CA VAL A 217 -17.46 -12.31 -27.66
C VAL A 217 -16.04 -11.90 -28.01
N ASP A 218 -15.20 -12.06 -27.01
CA ASP A 218 -13.76 -12.04 -27.10
C ASP A 218 -13.27 -13.47 -26.78
N LEU A 219 -12.52 -14.06 -27.69
CA LEU A 219 -11.97 -15.41 -27.56
C LEU A 219 -10.60 -15.39 -26.85
N GLN A 220 -9.90 -14.26 -26.86
CA GLN A 220 -8.56 -14.08 -26.30
C GLN A 220 -8.56 -13.54 -24.87
N GLY A 221 -9.62 -12.82 -24.47
CA GLY A 221 -9.71 -12.12 -23.19
C GLY A 221 -8.85 -10.85 -23.14
N ASP A 222 -8.61 -10.21 -24.29
CA ASP A 222 -7.84 -8.96 -24.42
C ASP A 222 -8.73 -7.71 -24.51
N GLY A 223 -10.05 -7.87 -24.43
CA GLY A 223 -11.06 -6.83 -24.51
C GLY A 223 -11.50 -6.50 -25.96
N ALA A 224 -10.92 -7.13 -26.98
CA ALA A 224 -11.31 -6.93 -28.37
C ALA A 224 -12.43 -7.89 -28.79
N VAL A 225 -13.46 -7.36 -29.46
CA VAL A 225 -14.56 -8.19 -29.97
C VAL A 225 -14.11 -8.92 -31.23
N ASP A 226 -13.99 -10.25 -31.15
CA ASP A 226 -13.69 -11.11 -32.29
C ASP A 226 -14.92 -11.38 -33.17
N GLY A 227 -16.13 -11.27 -32.60
CA GLY A 227 -17.37 -11.41 -33.35
C GLY A 227 -18.59 -11.67 -32.45
N TRP A 228 -19.67 -12.14 -33.08
CA TRP A 228 -20.96 -12.36 -32.45
C TRP A 228 -21.37 -13.83 -32.49
N MET A 229 -21.95 -14.31 -31.40
CA MET A 229 -22.48 -15.66 -31.25
C MET A 229 -23.89 -15.64 -30.67
N SER A 230 -24.68 -16.68 -30.94
CA SER A 230 -26.02 -16.79 -30.35
C SER A 230 -25.92 -17.08 -28.85
N ARG A 231 -26.64 -16.29 -28.04
CA ARG A 231 -26.65 -16.38 -26.57
C ARG A 231 -27.18 -17.73 -26.07
N ASP A 232 -28.11 -18.34 -26.81
CA ASP A 232 -28.78 -19.60 -26.44
C ASP A 232 -27.82 -20.80 -26.34
N PHE A 233 -26.67 -20.71 -27.02
CA PHE A 233 -25.66 -21.76 -27.05
C PHE A 233 -24.45 -21.47 -26.15
N LEU A 234 -24.63 -20.61 -25.16
CA LEU A 234 -23.61 -20.25 -24.18
C LEU A 234 -24.12 -20.49 -22.75
N SER A 235 -23.30 -21.16 -21.93
CA SER A 235 -23.57 -21.35 -20.50
C SER A 235 -22.55 -20.57 -19.67
N PRO A 236 -22.96 -19.79 -18.65
CA PRO A 236 -22.00 -19.13 -17.76
C PRO A 236 -21.20 -20.18 -16.99
N LEU A 237 -19.91 -19.92 -16.78
CA LEU A 237 -19.06 -20.69 -15.89
C LEU A 237 -19.00 -20.00 -14.52
N PRO A 238 -19.01 -20.75 -13.40
CA PRO A 238 -18.76 -20.16 -12.10
C PRO A 238 -17.34 -19.58 -12.06
N GLY A 239 -17.22 -18.33 -11.60
CA GLY A 239 -15.96 -17.65 -11.35
C GLY A 239 -15.20 -18.19 -10.15
#